data_AF-A0A141RLI2-F1
#
_entry.id   AF-A0A141RLI2-F1
#
_cell.length_a   1.000
_cell.length_b   1.000
_cell.length_c   1.000
_cell.angle_alpha   90.00
_cell.angle_beta   90.00
_cell.angle_gamma   90.00
#
_symmetry.space_group_name_H-M   'P 1'
#
loop_
_entity.id
_entity.type
_entity.pdbx_description
1 polymer ?
#
loop_
_entity_poly.entity_id
_entity_poly.type
_entity_poly.pdbx_seq_one_letter_code
_entity_poly.pdbx_strand_id
1 'polypeptide(L)' 'REHMTISAQVIDTIVEWIDDNLHQPLRIDDIARHAGYSKWHLQRLFLQYKGES' A
#
# COMPACT_ATOMS: atom_id res chain seq x y z
N ARG A 1 10.98 20.78 3.59
CA ARG A 1 11.32 19.38 3.93
C ARG A 1 10.00 18.75 4.35
N GLU A 2 9.37 18.06 3.42
CA GLU A 2 8.05 17.48 3.64
C GLU A 2 8.21 16.38 4.70
N HIS A 3 7.44 16.48 5.78
CA HIS A 3 7.37 15.42 6.77
C HIS A 3 6.65 14.25 6.10
N MET A 4 7.42 13.34 5.50
CA MET A 4 6.86 12.08 5.00
C MET A 4 6.33 11.35 6.22
N THR A 5 5.01 11.28 6.34
CA THR A 5 4.36 10.47 7.36
C THR A 5 4.69 9.01 7.08
N ILE A 6 4.85 8.21 8.13
CA ILE A 6 5.21 6.77 8.02
C ILE A 6 4.24 6.03 7.07
N SER A 7 2.98 6.48 7.00
CA SER A 7 1.96 6.00 6.08
C SER A 7 2.31 6.22 4.60
N ALA A 8 2.91 7.34 4.23
CA ALA A 8 3.27 7.62 2.83
C ALA A 8 4.37 6.68 2.34
N GLN A 9 5.43 6.48 3.14
CA GLN A 9 6.52 5.55 2.79
C GLN A 9 6.02 4.11 2.63
N VAL A 10 5.13 3.66 3.52
CA VAL A 10 4.53 2.32 3.43
C VAL A 10 3.70 2.18 2.16
N ILE A 11 2.91 3.20 1.78
CA ILE A 11 2.14 3.18 0.54
C ILE A 11 3.05 3.16 -0.69
N ASP A 12 4.11 3.98 -0.73
CA ASP A 12 5.09 3.97 -1.82
C ASP A 12 5.73 2.59 -2.01
N THR A 13 6.18 1.95 -0.93
CA THR A 13 6.76 0.60 -1.01
C THR A 13 5.74 -0.43 -1.53
N ILE A 14 4.48 -0.32 -1.12
CA ILE A 14 3.42 -1.20 -1.62
C ILE A 14 3.15 -0.94 -3.10
N VAL A 15 3.18 0.32 -3.56
CA VAL A 15 2.99 0.70 -4.96
C VAL A 15 4.13 0.18 -5.83
N GLU A 16 5.39 0.36 -5.41
CA GLU A 16 6.55 -0.19 -6.11
C GLU A 16 6.46 -1.72 -6.23
N TRP A 17 6.06 -2.41 -5.16
CA TRP A 17 5.88 -3.86 -5.20
C TRP A 17 4.76 -4.28 -6.15
N ILE A 18 3.64 -3.55 -6.19
CA ILE A 18 2.55 -3.79 -7.14
C ILE A 18 3.07 -3.64 -8.58
N ASP A 19 3.83 -2.59 -8.87
CA ASP A 19 4.38 -2.30 -10.21
C ASP A 19 5.27 -3.44 -10.71
N ASP A 20 6.18 -3.92 -9.85
CA ASP A 20 7.07 -5.05 -10.13
C ASP A 20 6.32 -6.39 -10.33
N ASN A 21 5.10 -6.50 -9.80
CA ASN A 21 4.31 -7.73 -9.84
C ASN A 21 3.11 -7.67 -10.81
N LEU A 22 3.02 -6.64 -11.68
CA LEU A 22 1.94 -6.50 -12.67
C LEU A 22 1.91 -7.63 -13.72
N HIS A 23 2.98 -8.41 -13.83
CA HIS A 23 3.09 -9.54 -14.76
C HIS A 23 2.22 -10.74 -14.35
N GLN A 24 1.70 -10.76 -13.13
CA GLN A 24 0.87 -11.84 -12.59
C GLN A 24 -0.45 -11.30 -12.04
N PRO A 25 -1.51 -12.14 -11.95
CA PRO A 25 -2.76 -11.74 -11.32
C PRO A 25 -2.57 -11.45 -9.84
N LEU A 26 -2.43 -10.17 -9.49
CA LEU A 26 -2.30 -9.68 -8.13
C LEU A 26 -3.64 -9.70 -7.40
N ARG A 27 -3.72 -10.44 -6.29
CA ARG A 27 -4.87 -10.41 -5.38
C ARG A 27 -4.56 -9.52 -4.20
N ILE A 28 -5.59 -8.91 -3.63
CA ILE A 28 -5.44 -8.09 -2.43
C ILE A 28 -4.93 -8.86 -1.20
N ASP A 29 -5.10 -10.20 -1.18
CA ASP A 29 -4.45 -11.08 -0.20
C ASP A 29 -2.92 -11.05 -0.30
N ASP A 30 -2.38 -11.02 -1.51
CA ASP A 30 -0.94 -11.08 -1.74
C ASP A 30 -0.27 -9.77 -1.36
N ILE A 31 -0.92 -8.65 -1.70
CA ILE A 31 -0.50 -7.30 -1.29
C ILE A 31 -0.55 -7.17 0.24
N ALA A 32 -1.64 -7.61 0.88
CA ALA A 32 -1.79 -7.55 2.33
C ALA A 32 -0.73 -8.42 3.04
N ARG A 33 -0.48 -9.64 2.52
CA ARG A 33 0.57 -10.53 3.03
C ARG A 33 1.96 -9.93 2.88
N HIS A 34 2.26 -9.33 1.72
CA HIS A 34 3.54 -8.67 1.46
C HIS A 34 3.76 -7.49 2.41
N ALA A 35 2.74 -6.65 2.59
CA ALA A 35 2.81 -5.48 3.46
C ALA A 35 2.75 -5.82 4.97
N GLY A 36 2.50 -7.08 5.34
CA GLY A 36 2.37 -7.49 6.74
C GLY A 36 1.10 -6.98 7.43
N TYR A 37 0.09 -6.57 6.65
CA TYR A 37 -1.16 -6.02 7.16
C TYR A 37 -2.35 -6.92 6.84
N SER A 38 -3.44 -6.79 7.60
CA SER A 38 -4.71 -7.38 7.20
C SER A 38 -5.30 -6.59 6.01
N LYS A 39 -6.12 -7.23 5.18
CA LYS A 39 -6.83 -6.55 4.07
C LYS A 39 -7.56 -5.30 4.52
N TRP A 40 -8.21 -5.37 5.69
CA TRP A 40 -8.97 -4.24 6.24
C TRP A 40 -8.05 -3.07 6.61
N HIS A 41 -6.90 -3.38 7.20
CA HIS A 41 -5.91 -2.37 7.55
C HIS A 41 -5.29 -1.75 6.28
N LEU A 42 -5.00 -2.57 5.27
CA LEU A 42 -4.52 -2.11 3.97
C LEU A 42 -5.53 -1.18 3.28
N GLN A 43 -6.81 -1.56 3.25
CA GLN A 43 -7.89 -0.71 2.72
C GLN A 43 -7.98 0.62 3.47
N ARG A 44 -7.89 0.60 4.80
CA ARG A 44 -7.93 1.82 5.61
C ARG A 44 -6.74 2.73 5.34
N LEU A 45 -5.53 2.19 5.23
CA LEU A 45 -4.33 2.94 4.87
C LEU A 45 -4.49 3.64 3.52
N PHE A 46 -4.94 2.92 2.49
CA PHE A 46 -5.20 3.49 1.18
C PHE A 46 -6.29 4.58 1.21
N LEU A 47 -7.36 4.37 1.98
CA LEU A 47 -8.42 5.36 2.16
C LEU A 47 -7.93 6.63 2.85
N GLN A 48 -7.10 6.51 3.89
CA GLN A 48 -6.52 7.67 4.56
C GLN A 48 -5.58 8.43 3.62
N TYR A 49 -4.72 7.71 2.89
CA TYR A 49 -3.81 8.32 1.93
C TYR A 49 -4.54 9.02 0.77
N LYS A 50 -5.60 8.42 0.22
CA LYS A 50 -6.44 9.04 -0.84
C LYS A 50 -7.34 10.18 -0.32
N GLY A 51 -7.68 10.18 0.96
CA GLY A 51 -8.51 11.19 1.61
C GLY A 51 -7.73 12.44 2.06
N GLU A 52 -6.41 12.36 2.13
CA GLU A 52 -5.52 13.52 2.17
C GLU A 52 -5.30 13.99 0.72
N SER A 53 -6.23 14.81 0.21
CA SER A 53 -6.05 15.60 -1.02
C SER A 53 -5.95 17.08 -0.70
#